data_AF-D4V8I7-F1
#
_entry.id   AF-D4V8I7-F1
#
_cell.length_a   1.000
_cell.length_b   1.000
_cell.length_c   1.000
_cell.angle_alpha   90.00
_cell.angle_beta   90.00
_cell.angle_gamma   90.00
#
_symmetry.space_group_name_H-M   'P 1'
#
loop_
_entity.id
_entity.type
_entity.pdbx_description
1 polymer ?
#
loop_
_entity_poly.entity_id
_entity_poly.type
_entity_poly.pdbx_seq_one_letter_code
_entity_poly.pdbx_strand_id
1 'polypeptide(L)' 'MGETIIPDSISNPICTGFHPDPSICRVGEDYYLVTSSFTWFPGLPIYPSRDLTN' A
#
# COMPACT_ATOMS: atom_id res chain seq x y z
N MET A 1 -3.65 -28.56 -2.70
CA MET A 1 -2.30 -28.07 -3.05
C MET A 1 -2.11 -26.84 -2.18
N GLY A 2 -1.50 -27.01 -1.01
CA GLY A 2 -1.48 -26.00 0.04
C GLY A 2 -0.48 -24.89 -0.29
N GLU A 3 -0.86 -23.65 -0.05
CA GLU A 3 0.06 -22.52 -0.14
C GLU A 3 1.10 -22.60 0.97
N THR A 4 2.37 -22.55 0.58
CA THR A 4 3.51 -22.43 1.49
C THR A 4 3.46 -21.04 2.12
N ILE A 5 3.14 -20.97 3.41
CA ILE A 5 3.35 -19.76 4.21
C ILE A 5 4.86 -19.61 4.45
N ILE A 6 5.50 -18.64 3.80
CA ILE A 6 6.87 -18.23 4.15
C ILE A 6 6.71 -17.11 5.18
N PRO A 7 7.06 -17.33 6.46
CA PRO A 7 6.75 -16.43 7.57
C PRO A 7 7.47 -15.06 7.53
N ASP A 8 8.29 -14.80 6.50
CA ASP A 8 9.03 -13.55 6.28
C ASP A 8 8.92 -13.00 4.84
N SER A 9 8.02 -13.56 4.00
CA SER A 9 7.87 -13.09 2.62
C SER A 9 6.75 -12.05 2.50
N ILE A 10 7.08 -10.86 1.99
CA ILE A 10 6.09 -9.90 1.51
C ILE A 10 5.35 -10.52 0.33
N SER A 11 4.02 -10.63 0.44
CA SER A 11 3.17 -11.16 -0.63
C SER A 11 2.59 -10.02 -1.46
N ASN A 12 2.77 -10.09 -2.77
CA ASN A 12 2.24 -9.09 -3.67
C ASN A 12 0.81 -9.45 -4.15
N PRO A 13 -0.05 -8.44 -4.38
CA PRO A 13 0.19 -7.01 -4.12
C PRO A 13 -0.04 -6.63 -2.64
N ILE A 14 0.81 -5.77 -2.09
CA ILE A 14 0.73 -5.32 -0.68
C ILE A 14 -0.52 -4.48 -0.38
N CYS A 15 -1.06 -3.77 -1.38
CA CYS A 15 -2.27 -2.98 -1.27
C CYS A 15 -3.26 -3.47 -2.33
N THR A 16 -4.09 -4.44 -1.96
CA THR A 16 -5.08 -5.06 -2.87
C THR A 16 -6.29 -4.13 -3.08
N GLY A 17 -7.02 -4.31 -4.19
CA GLY A 17 -8.25 -3.55 -4.47
C GLY A 17 -8.02 -2.26 -5.26
N PHE A 18 -8.84 -1.24 -5.02
CA PHE A 18 -8.86 0.00 -5.81
C PHE A 18 -7.81 1.01 -5.33
N HIS A 19 -6.55 0.72 -5.64
CA HIS A 19 -5.38 1.51 -5.28
C HIS A 19 -4.51 1.86 -6.50
N PRO A 20 -5.07 2.57 -7.51
CA PRO A 20 -4.39 2.84 -8.76
C PRO A 20 -3.36 3.98 -8.62
N ASP A 21 -2.37 3.97 -9.50
CA ASP A 21 -1.33 5.01 -9.60
C ASP A 21 -0.62 5.32 -8.27
N PRO A 22 -0.01 4.32 -7.60
CA PRO A 22 0.65 4.55 -6.33
C PRO A 22 1.84 5.51 -6.49
N SER A 23 1.83 6.59 -5.72
CA SER A 23 2.97 7.49 -5.55
C SER A 23 3.37 7.52 -4.07
N ILE A 24 4.66 7.46 -3.77
CA ILE A 24 5.15 7.25 -2.40
C ILE A 24 6.31 8.19 -2.06
N CYS A 25 6.37 8.65 -0.81
CA CYS A 25 7.52 9.33 -0.23
C CYS A 25 7.78 8.82 1.21
N ARG A 26 8.94 9.20 1.77
CA ARG A 26 9.36 8.84 3.12
C ARG A 26 9.82 10.09 3.88
N VAL A 27 9.43 10.20 5.15
CA VAL A 27 9.91 11.23 6.09
C VAL A 27 10.27 10.55 7.41
N GLY A 28 11.56 10.57 7.78
CA GLY A 28 12.03 9.84 8.97
C GLY A 28 11.84 8.33 8.80
N GLU A 29 11.08 7.70 9.69
CA GLU A 29 10.76 6.26 9.64
C GLU A 29 9.39 5.96 9.01
N ASP A 30 8.65 7.00 8.60
CA ASP A 30 7.29 6.86 8.09
C ASP A 30 7.27 7.00 6.55
N TYR A 31 6.55 6.09 5.90
CA TYR A 31 6.21 6.13 4.49
C TYR A 31 4.79 6.67 4.31
N TYR A 32 4.58 7.44 3.26
CA TYR A 32 3.26 7.92 2.85
C TYR A 32 3.04 7.57 1.39
N LEU A 33 2.00 6.78 1.13
CA LEU A 33 1.55 6.42 -0.21
C LEU A 33 0.23 7.13 -0.51
N VAL A 34 0.08 7.63 -1.72
CA VAL A 34 -1.18 8.18 -2.25
C VAL A 34 -1.58 7.44 -3.51
N THR A 35 -2.87 7.29 -3.73
CA THR A 35 -3.43 6.69 -4.96
C THR A 35 -4.44 7.62 -5.62
N SER A 36 -4.63 7.46 -6.93
CA SER A 36 -5.71 8.12 -7.65
C SER A 36 -7.08 7.66 -7.11
N SER A 37 -7.99 8.60 -6.82
CA SER A 37 -9.38 8.30 -6.44
C SER A 37 -10.38 8.56 -7.56
N PHE A 38 -9.91 9.09 -8.70
CA PHE A 38 -10.76 9.59 -9.78
C PHE A 38 -11.85 10.53 -9.25
N THR A 39 -13.13 10.23 -9.48
CA THR A 39 -14.29 11.04 -9.06
C THR A 39 -14.76 10.74 -7.64
N TRP A 40 -14.14 9.81 -6.92
CA TRP A 40 -14.53 9.46 -5.55
C TRP A 40 -14.12 10.55 -4.56
N PHE A 41 -15.01 10.84 -3.61
CA PHE A 41 -14.83 11.82 -2.55
C PHE A 41 -15.08 11.19 -1.17
N PRO A 42 -14.23 11.45 -0.15
CA PRO A 42 -13.02 12.26 -0.18
C PRO A 42 -11.95 11.67 -1.12
N GLY A 43 -11.27 12.56 -1.85
CA GLY A 43 -10.29 12.17 -2.88
C GLY A 43 -8.86 12.06 -2.35
N LEU A 44 -7.98 11.44 -3.15
CA LEU A 44 -6.54 11.24 -2.86
C LEU A 44 -6.30 10.59 -1.48
N PRO A 45 -6.70 9.32 -1.28
CA PRO A 45 -6.45 8.62 -0.02
C PRO A 45 -4.94 8.53 0.25
N ILE A 46 -4.56 8.72 1.53
CA ILE A 46 -3.17 8.70 1.99
C ILE A 46 -3.01 7.54 2.97
N TYR A 47 -2.03 6.67 2.72
CA TYR A 47 -1.70 5.48 3.49
C TYR A 47 -0.36 5.70 4.20
N PRO A 48 -0.34 5.82 5.55
CA PRO A 48 0.89 5.79 6.32
C PRO A 48 1.35 4.35 6.54
N SER A 49 2.66 4.09 6.47
CA SER A 49 3.25 2.78 6.79
C SER A 49 4.65 2.96 7.37
N ARG A 50 5.15 1.95 8.10
CA ARG A 50 6.55 1.88 8.57
C ARG A 50 7.32 0.69 8.02
N ASP A 51 6.61 -0.29 7.45
CA ASP A 51 7.17 -1.57 7.01
C ASP A 51 6.95 -1.85 5.52
N LEU A 52 6.25 -0.96 4.80
CA LEU A 52 5.88 -1.13 3.39
C LEU A 52 5.05 -2.39 3.12
N THR A 53 4.38 -2.93 4.15
CA THR A 53 3.49 -4.08 4.03
C THR A 53 2.13 -3.86 4.71
N ASN A 54 2.06 -3.07 5.79
CA ASN A 54 0.85 -2.70 6.53
C ASN A 54 0.65 -1.19 6.66
#